data_AF-A0A927J730-F1
#
_entry.id   AF-A0A927J730-F1
#
_cell.length_a   1.000
_cell.length_b   1.000
_cell.length_c   1.000
_cell.angle_alpha   90.00
_cell.angle_beta   90.00
_cell.angle_gamma   90.00
#
_symmetry.space_group_name_H-M   'P 1'
#
loop_
_entity.id
_entity.type
_entity.pdbx_description
1 polymer ?
#
loop_
_entity_poly.entity_id
_entity_poly.type
_entity_poly.pdbx_seq_one_letter_code
_entity_poly.pdbx_strand_id
1 'polypeptide(L)'
;MMKYTLKIAIAIGVVLLSAFFACSPKSNKTAETPDIETPDTMKLQINFSITDTLSVITAQNEKRLVVNKEDKNKLQELLSLSVNDTLWNDSGIMVKMVAPDYTLIAHNKEGKADEDIWMMIWKENGRLKVRNKWYFLVEENKNEIFTILDAYK
;
A
#
# COMPACT_ATOMS: atom_id res chain seq x y z
N MET A 1 51.61 -8.54 -50.39
CA MET A 1 50.41 -7.74 -50.09
C MET A 1 49.25 -8.69 -49.85
N MET A 2 49.03 -9.13 -48.61
CA MET A 2 47.77 -9.79 -48.20
C MET A 2 47.68 -9.71 -46.68
N LYS A 3 47.18 -8.55 -46.21
CA LYS A 3 46.98 -8.15 -44.81
C LYS A 3 45.59 -8.56 -44.30
N TYR A 4 45.09 -9.74 -44.67
CA TYR A 4 43.69 -10.10 -44.43
C TYR A 4 43.44 -11.47 -43.80
N THR A 5 44.46 -12.12 -43.23
CA THR A 5 44.30 -13.45 -42.60
C THR A 5 44.59 -13.47 -41.09
N LEU A 6 44.80 -12.31 -40.46
CA LEU A 6 45.11 -12.19 -39.02
C LEU A 6 44.11 -11.33 -38.24
N LYS A 7 42.84 -11.26 -38.67
CA LYS A 7 41.78 -10.55 -37.93
C LYS A 7 40.47 -11.32 -37.75
N ILE A 8 40.40 -12.59 -38.15
CA ILE A 8 39.16 -13.38 -38.09
C ILE A 8 39.24 -14.55 -37.09
N ALA A 9 40.42 -14.95 -36.64
CA ALA A 9 40.57 -16.09 -35.71
C ALA A 9 40.42 -15.73 -34.21
N ILE A 10 40.43 -14.44 -33.84
CA ILE A 10 40.36 -14.01 -32.41
C ILE A 10 38.93 -13.62 -32.01
N ALA A 11 38.04 -13.37 -32.97
CA ALA A 11 36.68 -12.91 -32.70
C ALA A 11 35.67 -14.04 -32.39
N ILE A 12 36.03 -15.31 -32.54
CA ILE A 12 35.11 -16.45 -32.34
C ILE A 12 35.43 -17.22 -31.04
N GLY A 13 36.61 -17.03 -30.43
CA GLY A 13 37.02 -17.72 -29.21
C GLY A 13 36.57 -17.10 -27.89
N VAL A 14 36.07 -15.84 -27.89
CA VAL A 14 35.75 -15.09 -26.66
C VAL A 14 34.25 -15.06 -26.35
N VAL A 15 33.39 -15.54 -27.26
CA VAL A 15 31.92 -15.48 -27.09
C VAL A 15 31.33 -16.73 -26.42
N LEU A 16 32.12 -17.77 -26.16
CA LEU A 16 31.63 -19.05 -25.61
C LEU A 16 31.95 -19.31 -24.13
N LEU A 17 32.52 -18.34 -23.39
CA LEU A 17 32.82 -18.51 -21.96
C LEU A 17 31.96 -17.69 -20.98
N SER A 18 30.94 -16.96 -21.44
CA SER A 18 30.03 -16.22 -20.54
C SER A 18 28.75 -16.98 -20.16
N ALA A 19 28.64 -18.28 -20.48
CA ALA A 19 27.42 -19.07 -20.27
C ALA A 19 27.28 -19.71 -18.87
N PHE A 20 28.11 -19.35 -17.87
CA PHE A 20 28.01 -19.91 -16.51
C PHE A 20 28.08 -18.89 -15.37
N PHE A 21 27.58 -17.67 -15.58
CA PHE A 21 27.02 -16.93 -14.45
C PHE A 21 25.60 -17.42 -14.23
N ALA A 22 25.51 -18.55 -13.52
CA ALA A 22 24.29 -18.97 -12.88
C ALA A 22 23.79 -17.78 -12.06
N CYS A 23 22.70 -17.18 -12.52
CA CYS A 23 21.90 -16.25 -11.76
C CYS A 23 21.41 -17.05 -10.56
N SER A 24 22.11 -16.97 -9.43
CA SER A 24 21.55 -17.40 -8.16
C SER A 24 20.20 -16.70 -8.08
N PRO A 25 19.07 -17.41 -7.94
CA PRO A 25 17.85 -16.73 -7.56
C PRO A 25 18.16 -16.23 -6.15
N LYS A 26 18.59 -14.97 -6.03
CA LYS A 26 18.24 -14.18 -4.86
C LYS A 26 16.73 -14.18 -4.90
N SER A 27 16.17 -15.20 -4.26
CA SER A 27 14.88 -15.15 -3.63
C SER A 27 14.92 -13.88 -2.80
N ASN A 28 14.56 -12.76 -3.43
CA ASN A 28 13.93 -11.65 -2.75
C ASN A 28 12.62 -12.23 -2.24
N LYS A 29 12.72 -13.04 -1.17
CA LYS A 29 11.74 -12.98 -0.12
C LYS A 29 11.87 -11.55 0.34
N THR A 30 11.09 -10.66 -0.28
CA THR A 30 10.55 -9.52 0.41
C THR A 30 10.24 -10.05 1.80
N ALA A 31 10.95 -9.58 2.81
CA ALA A 31 10.60 -9.91 4.16
C ALA A 31 9.15 -9.45 4.28
N GLU A 32 8.23 -10.40 4.21
CA GLU A 32 6.85 -10.17 4.56
C GLU A 32 6.94 -9.71 6.00
N THR A 33 6.75 -8.40 6.19
CA THR A 33 6.51 -7.84 7.51
C THR A 33 5.48 -8.77 8.14
N PRO A 34 5.75 -9.38 9.30
CA PRO A 34 4.85 -10.38 9.85
C PRO A 34 3.47 -9.77 9.90
N ASP A 35 2.57 -10.33 9.10
CA ASP A 35 1.18 -9.90 9.04
C ASP A 35 0.69 -10.04 10.47
N ILE A 36 0.47 -8.91 11.14
CA ILE A 36 -0.23 -8.91 12.42
C ILE A 36 -1.59 -9.50 12.08
N GLU A 37 -1.80 -10.77 12.43
CA GLU A 37 -3.00 -11.54 12.13
C GLU A 37 -4.21 -10.66 12.46
N THR A 38 -4.80 -10.09 11.42
CA THR A 38 -5.97 -9.24 11.59
C THR A 38 -7.15 -10.19 11.61
N PRO A 39 -7.85 -10.33 12.75
CA PRO A 39 -8.92 -11.30 12.86
C PRO A 39 -9.98 -11.05 11.79
N ASP A 40 -10.42 -12.11 11.11
CA ASP A 40 -11.48 -12.02 10.11
C ASP A 40 -12.77 -11.58 10.78
N THR A 41 -13.02 -10.28 10.67
CA THR A 41 -14.09 -9.57 11.34
C THR A 41 -14.92 -8.92 10.26
N MET A 42 -16.25 -8.97 10.40
CA MET A 42 -17.15 -8.36 9.41
C MET A 42 -17.00 -6.83 9.34
N LYS A 43 -16.38 -6.21 10.35
CA LYS A 43 -16.17 -4.77 10.48
C LYS A 43 -14.70 -4.47 10.71
N LEU A 44 -14.28 -3.30 10.26
CA LEU A 44 -12.94 -2.80 10.53
C LEU A 44 -12.71 -2.63 12.03
N GLN A 45 -11.79 -3.41 12.59
CA GLN A 45 -11.34 -3.28 13.98
C GLN A 45 -10.02 -2.52 14.04
N ILE A 46 -10.09 -1.20 14.11
CA ILE A 46 -8.95 -0.36 14.46
C ILE A 46 -9.22 0.26 15.82
N ASN A 47 -8.33 0.02 16.78
CA ASN A 47 -8.37 0.74 18.03
C ASN A 47 -7.76 2.14 17.82
N PHE A 48 -8.58 3.10 17.43
CA PHE A 48 -8.11 4.47 17.24
C PHE A 48 -7.88 5.22 18.57
N SER A 49 -8.25 4.65 19.73
CA SER A 49 -8.04 5.29 21.04
C SER A 49 -6.56 5.38 21.45
N ILE A 50 -5.72 4.51 20.87
CA ILE A 50 -4.26 4.53 21.05
C ILE A 50 -3.53 5.40 20.01
N THR A 51 -4.27 5.90 19.00
CA THR A 51 -3.72 6.77 17.96
C THR A 51 -3.60 8.18 18.50
N ASP A 52 -2.40 8.73 18.46
CA ASP A 52 -2.13 10.09 18.94
C ASP A 52 -2.36 11.12 17.85
N THR A 53 -1.81 10.88 16.67
CA THR A 53 -1.98 11.76 15.50
C THR A 53 -2.47 10.98 14.30
N LEU A 54 -3.29 11.64 13.49
CA LEU A 54 -3.72 11.15 12.19
C LEU A 54 -3.15 12.11 11.15
N SER A 55 -2.54 11.58 10.10
CA SER A 55 -2.10 12.37 8.96
C SER A 55 -2.73 11.88 7.68
N VAL A 56 -2.85 12.77 6.70
CA VAL A 56 -3.32 12.48 5.35
C VAL A 56 -2.27 12.88 4.33
N ILE A 57 -2.11 12.04 3.31
CA ILE A 57 -1.43 12.34 2.05
C ILE A 57 -2.48 12.19 0.96
N THR A 58 -2.60 13.16 0.06
CA THR A 58 -3.58 13.13 -1.04
C THR A 58 -2.87 12.85 -2.36
N ALA A 59 -3.57 12.29 -3.34
CA ALA A 59 -3.01 12.07 -4.68
C ALA A 59 -2.59 13.38 -5.38
N GLN A 60 -3.19 14.51 -5.00
CA GLN A 60 -2.88 15.83 -5.56
C GLN A 60 -1.71 16.50 -4.83
N ASN A 61 -1.49 16.14 -3.56
CA ASN A 61 -0.53 16.76 -2.68
C ASN A 61 0.17 15.68 -1.84
N GLU A 62 1.36 15.28 -2.31
CA GLU A 62 2.19 14.25 -1.68
C GLU A 62 2.77 14.69 -0.32
N LYS A 63 2.46 15.93 0.14
CA LYS A 63 2.83 16.37 1.48
C LYS A 63 1.93 15.72 2.52
N ARG A 64 2.56 15.30 3.60
CA ARG A 64 1.89 14.81 4.79
C ARG A 64 1.29 15.98 5.57
N LEU A 65 -0.03 15.99 5.72
CA LEU A 65 -0.77 16.98 6.49
C LEU A 65 -1.34 16.34 7.76
N VAL A 66 -1.21 17.04 8.90
CA VAL A 66 -1.79 16.57 10.16
C VAL A 66 -3.28 16.90 10.17
N VAL A 67 -4.11 15.88 10.39
CA VAL A 67 -5.56 16.02 10.52
C VAL A 67 -5.87 16.63 11.88
N ASN A 68 -6.74 17.64 11.91
CA ASN A 68 -7.13 18.28 13.16
C ASN A 68 -7.90 17.30 14.07
N LYS A 69 -8.07 17.66 15.34
CA LYS A 69 -8.68 16.76 16.34
C LYS A 69 -10.15 16.42 16.03
N GLU A 70 -10.92 17.37 15.53
CA GLU A 70 -12.35 17.19 15.23
C GLU A 70 -12.54 16.22 14.06
N ASP A 71 -11.87 16.49 12.94
CA ASP A 71 -11.88 15.65 11.74
C ASP A 71 -11.32 14.25 12.04
N LYS A 72 -10.26 14.16 12.85
CA LYS A 72 -9.71 12.87 13.29
C LYS A 72 -10.78 12.04 13.99
N ASN A 73 -11.49 12.61 14.97
CA ASN A 73 -12.52 11.91 15.72
C ASN A 73 -13.66 11.47 14.79
N LYS A 74 -14.05 12.34 13.85
CA LYS A 74 -15.14 12.05 12.92
C LYS A 74 -14.76 10.98 11.92
N LEU A 75 -13.56 11.05 11.34
CA LEU A 75 -13.03 9.99 10.46
C LEU A 75 -12.92 8.66 11.19
N GLN A 76 -12.46 8.65 12.44
CA GLN A 76 -12.40 7.45 13.27
C GLN A 76 -13.79 6.81 13.43
N GLU A 77 -14.81 7.60 13.76
CA GLU A 77 -16.20 7.13 13.87
C GLU A 77 -16.66 6.51 12.54
N LEU A 78 -16.56 7.27 11.44
CA LEU A 78 -17.09 6.86 10.14
C LEU A 78 -16.34 5.64 9.57
N LEU A 79 -15.01 5.58 9.71
CA LEU A 79 -14.19 4.48 9.20
C LEU A 79 -14.39 3.20 10.01
N SER A 80 -14.68 3.28 11.31
CA SER A 80 -14.97 2.10 12.15
C SER A 80 -16.19 1.31 11.70
N LEU A 81 -17.07 1.93 10.91
CA LEU A 81 -18.27 1.30 10.35
C LEU A 81 -17.98 0.51 9.07
N SER A 82 -16.77 0.62 8.50
CA SER A 82 -16.40 -0.04 7.26
C SER A 82 -16.56 -1.56 7.36
N VAL A 83 -17.07 -2.17 6.29
CA VAL A 83 -17.46 -3.59 6.25
C VAL A 83 -16.44 -4.38 5.45
N ASN A 84 -16.09 -5.58 5.89
CA ASN A 84 -15.16 -6.45 5.20
C ASN A 84 -15.59 -6.72 3.74
N ASP A 85 -14.69 -6.50 2.78
CA ASP A 85 -14.92 -6.86 1.36
C ASP A 85 -14.50 -8.32 1.14
N THR A 86 -15.41 -9.24 1.44
CA THR A 86 -15.19 -10.69 1.26
C THR A 86 -14.94 -11.04 -0.21
N LEU A 87 -15.54 -10.28 -1.15
CA LEU A 87 -15.29 -10.50 -2.56
C LEU A 87 -13.82 -10.26 -2.88
N TRP A 88 -13.18 -9.21 -2.37
CA TRP A 88 -11.77 -8.94 -2.70
C TRP A 88 -10.79 -9.68 -1.79
N ASN A 89 -11.18 -9.99 -0.56
CA ASN A 89 -10.32 -10.71 0.37
C ASN A 89 -10.26 -12.23 0.11
N ASP A 90 -11.35 -12.85 -0.39
CA ASP A 90 -11.46 -14.31 -0.45
C ASP A 90 -11.42 -14.89 -1.88
N SER A 91 -11.48 -14.06 -2.92
CA SER A 91 -11.70 -14.53 -4.30
C SER A 91 -10.44 -14.89 -5.09
N GLY A 92 -9.24 -14.68 -4.55
CA GLY A 92 -7.99 -14.79 -5.32
C GLY A 92 -7.92 -13.84 -6.53
N ILE A 93 -8.81 -12.84 -6.61
CA ILE A 93 -8.84 -11.88 -7.71
C ILE A 93 -7.62 -10.96 -7.61
N MET A 94 -6.80 -10.95 -8.66
CA MET A 94 -5.76 -9.93 -8.83
C MET A 94 -6.36 -8.66 -9.42
N VAL A 95 -6.53 -7.63 -8.58
CA VAL A 95 -7.02 -6.32 -9.02
C VAL A 95 -5.83 -5.41 -9.36
N LYS A 96 -5.83 -4.84 -10.56
CA LYS A 96 -4.89 -3.76 -10.90
C LYS A 96 -5.35 -2.49 -10.20
N MET A 97 -4.68 -2.15 -9.11
CA MET A 97 -4.99 -0.92 -8.36
C MET A 97 -4.28 0.29 -8.96
N VAL A 98 -5.02 1.38 -9.12
CA VAL A 98 -4.46 2.72 -9.26
C VAL A 98 -4.00 3.24 -7.90
N ALA A 99 -3.22 4.33 -7.86
CA ALA A 99 -2.85 4.97 -6.60
C ALA A 99 -4.11 5.35 -5.79
N PRO A 100 -4.08 5.25 -4.45
CA PRO A 100 -5.20 5.68 -3.62
C PRO A 100 -5.37 7.20 -3.72
N ASP A 101 -6.62 7.67 -3.63
CA ASP A 101 -6.93 9.10 -3.57
C ASP A 101 -6.41 9.73 -2.27
N TYR A 102 -6.45 8.94 -1.18
CA TYR A 102 -6.00 9.35 0.15
C TYR A 102 -5.24 8.21 0.84
N THR A 103 -4.13 8.55 1.48
CA THR A 103 -3.43 7.68 2.42
C THR A 103 -3.47 8.30 3.80
N LEU A 104 -4.16 7.63 4.72
CA LEU A 104 -4.21 8.00 6.13
C LEU A 104 -3.17 7.19 6.92
N ILE A 105 -2.44 7.89 7.79
CA ILE A 105 -1.41 7.31 8.65
C ILE A 105 -1.77 7.65 10.09
N ALA A 106 -2.20 6.64 10.85
CA ALA A 106 -2.50 6.75 12.27
C ALA A 106 -1.25 6.36 13.07
N HIS A 107 -0.66 7.35 13.73
CA HIS A 107 0.52 7.18 14.58
C HIS A 107 0.14 6.78 16.00
N ASN A 108 0.73 5.70 16.51
CA ASN A 108 0.58 5.32 17.91
C ASN A 108 1.51 6.11 18.82
N LYS A 109 0.99 6.46 20.00
CA LYS A 109 1.67 7.31 20.99
C LYS A 109 2.95 6.70 21.58
N GLU A 110 3.02 5.36 21.62
CA GLU A 110 4.06 4.58 22.29
C GLU A 110 4.87 3.68 21.33
N GLY A 111 4.52 3.70 20.04
CA GLY A 111 5.06 2.77 19.04
C GLY A 111 6.24 3.31 18.24
N LYS A 112 7.08 2.41 17.73
CA LYS A 112 8.00 2.72 16.63
C LYS A 112 7.18 3.04 15.37
N ALA A 113 7.73 3.79 14.41
CA ALA A 113 7.05 4.09 13.13
C ALA A 113 6.51 2.84 12.40
N ASP A 114 7.10 1.67 12.67
CA ASP A 114 6.68 0.37 12.13
C ASP A 114 5.31 -0.11 12.65
N GLU A 115 4.76 0.53 13.70
CA GLU A 115 3.44 0.21 14.29
C GLU A 115 2.32 1.13 13.79
N ASP A 116 2.65 2.07 12.89
CA ASP A 116 1.67 2.96 12.28
C ASP A 116 0.61 2.15 11.53
N ILE A 117 -0.63 2.62 11.63
CA ILE A 117 -1.73 2.02 10.86
C ILE A 117 -1.90 2.83 9.57
N TRP A 118 -1.60 2.18 8.45
CA TRP A 118 -1.76 2.72 7.12
C TRP A 118 -3.12 2.31 6.55
N MET A 119 -3.85 3.31 6.07
CA MET A 119 -5.18 3.18 5.53
C MET A 119 -5.21 3.85 4.15
N MET A 120 -5.43 3.08 3.10
CA MET A 120 -5.47 3.59 1.72
C MET A 120 -6.92 3.62 1.24
N ILE A 121 -7.38 4.75 0.71
CA ILE A 121 -8.78 4.97 0.33
C ILE A 121 -8.88 5.28 -1.16
N TRP A 122 -9.81 4.61 -1.86
CA TRP A 122 -10.16 4.85 -3.25
C TRP A 122 -11.58 5.41 -3.35
N LYS A 123 -11.69 6.64 -3.83
CA LYS A 123 -12.95 7.37 -3.98
C LYS A 123 -13.82 6.76 -5.07
N GLU A 124 -13.20 6.29 -6.17
CA GLU A 124 -13.88 5.73 -7.34
C GLU A 124 -14.87 4.60 -6.98
N ASN A 125 -14.47 3.73 -6.05
CA ASN A 125 -15.22 2.53 -5.71
C ASN A 125 -15.59 2.41 -4.23
N GLY A 126 -15.34 3.45 -3.44
CA GLY A 126 -15.68 3.49 -2.02
C GLY A 126 -14.97 2.41 -1.20
N ARG A 127 -13.74 2.06 -1.56
CA ARG A 127 -12.95 1.05 -0.85
C ARG A 127 -11.86 1.64 0.02
N LEU A 128 -11.58 0.92 1.09
CA LEU A 128 -10.51 1.16 2.03
C LEU A 128 -9.65 -0.11 2.13
N LYS A 129 -8.32 0.04 2.18
CA LYS A 129 -7.39 -1.04 2.48
C LYS A 129 -6.63 -0.74 3.76
N VAL A 130 -6.66 -1.67 4.71
CA VAL A 130 -5.97 -1.59 6.00
C VAL A 130 -5.28 -2.91 6.27
N ARG A 131 -3.98 -2.91 6.60
CA ARG A 131 -3.22 -4.14 6.94
C ARG A 131 -3.49 -5.29 5.96
N ASN A 132 -3.37 -4.98 4.67
CA ASN A 132 -3.61 -5.88 3.56
C ASN A 132 -5.05 -6.41 3.36
N LYS A 133 -6.02 -6.05 4.20
CA LYS A 133 -7.44 -6.41 4.06
C LYS A 133 -8.24 -5.27 3.43
N TRP A 134 -9.20 -5.64 2.58
CA TRP A 134 -10.12 -4.73 1.91
C TRP A 134 -11.43 -4.55 2.67
N TYR A 135 -11.95 -3.33 2.64
CA TYR A 135 -13.21 -2.94 3.26
C TYR A 135 -14.00 -2.02 2.34
N PHE A 136 -15.33 -2.12 2.41
CA PHE A 136 -16.26 -1.12 1.88
C PHE A 136 -16.47 -0.01 2.89
N LEU A 137 -16.37 1.23 2.44
CA LEU A 137 -16.94 2.36 3.15
C LEU A 137 -18.47 2.24 3.13
N VAL A 138 -19.12 2.50 4.26
CA VAL A 138 -20.59 2.45 4.32
C VAL A 138 -21.17 3.53 3.40
N GLU A 139 -22.13 3.13 2.55
CA GLU A 139 -22.66 3.96 1.46
C GLU A 139 -23.20 5.32 1.93
N GLU A 140 -23.89 5.34 3.07
CA GLU A 140 -24.46 6.56 3.67
C GLU A 140 -23.39 7.52 4.25
N ASN A 141 -22.20 7.00 4.55
CA ASN A 141 -21.12 7.73 5.23
C ASN A 141 -19.97 8.14 4.30
N LYS A 142 -19.81 7.48 3.15
CA LYS A 142 -18.65 7.69 2.26
C LYS A 142 -18.51 9.14 1.79
N ASN A 143 -19.63 9.82 1.53
CA ASN A 143 -19.61 11.22 1.09
C ASN A 143 -19.08 12.16 2.17
N GLU A 144 -19.41 11.89 3.44
CA GLU A 144 -18.91 12.67 4.57
C GLU A 144 -17.41 12.45 4.75
N ILE A 145 -16.95 11.19 4.67
CA ILE A 145 -15.52 10.86 4.67
C ILE A 145 -14.78 11.65 3.57
N PHE A 146 -15.28 11.61 2.34
CA PHE A 146 -14.62 12.32 1.23
C PHE A 146 -14.65 13.83 1.39
N THR A 147 -15.73 14.39 1.96
CA THR A 147 -15.82 15.84 2.23
C THR A 147 -14.75 16.27 3.22
N ILE A 148 -14.56 15.51 4.30
CA ILE A 148 -13.49 15.78 5.28
C ILE A 148 -12.13 15.68 4.61
N LEU A 149 -11.86 14.60 3.87
CA LEU A 149 -10.55 14.38 3.25
C LEU A 149 -10.23 15.36 2.11
N ASP A 150 -11.25 15.83 1.38
CA ASP A 150 -11.10 16.84 0.32
C ASP A 150 -10.66 18.20 0.88
N ALA A 151 -10.94 18.50 2.15
CA ALA A 151 -10.47 19.73 2.81
C ALA A 151 -8.94 19.78 3.00
N TYR A 152 -8.25 18.66 2.82
CA TYR A 152 -6.79 18.54 2.95
C TYR A 152 -6.07 18.39 1.60
N LYS A 153 -6.75 18.63 0.47
CA LYS A 153 -6.11 18.64 -0.86
C LYS A 153 -5.25 19.87 -1.08
#